data_AF-A0A9J7X3L5-F1
#
_entry.id   AF-A0A9J7X3L5-F1
#
_cell.length_a   1.000
_cell.length_b   1.000
_cell.length_c   1.000
_cell.angle_alpha   90.00
_cell.angle_beta   90.00
_cell.angle_gamma   90.00
#
_symmetry.space_group_name_H-M   'P 1'
#
loop_
_entity.id
_entity.type
_entity.pdbx_description
1 polymer ?
#
loop_
_entity_poly.entity_id
_entity_poly.type
_entity_poly.pdbx_seq_one_letter_code
_entity_poly.pdbx_strand_id
1 'polypeptide(L)'
;MLFTSLQQEDMDFVSLLREFQHMHLSGSENVSVLVSRNKVLKSAKDSVSNSNFPWTKIPLITFDGEEALDCGGPRREFFRILMMEVQSSLGIFEGQPGHLFFTYDQMALEENKYELAGKLIAWSVAHGGPGLKSLDPCLYQLMCTQECQLVDFDWHLIPDADIQDKLQKISSCKTTADLQRLQTELGDWICECGFLGIYRHEISIRDVPKIYSFAVRHYIYLRTSNMIHQFTKGLNAYGQFWDMVSTHWVEFLPIFTNMHEPLSRSTFTDLFQIHWSKSGTEKRKAEEETIQYWELVLKMIEDKKPKVPENPLHFEEILTFITGADEVPPLGFSQKPSIHFYQPEQRGCRLPYANTCMMGLFLPRVVKDEVELYRMLLRAIRDSADFGRT
;
A
#
# COMPACT_ATOMS: atom_id res chain seq x y z
N MET A 1 -19.67 42.15 1.44
CA MET A 1 -19.56 41.98 -0.02
C MET A 1 -18.12 42.31 -0.38
N LEU A 2 -17.25 41.42 -0.86
CA LEU A 2 -17.41 40.12 -1.49
C LEU A 2 -16.40 39.15 -0.87
N PHE A 3 -16.87 38.01 -0.37
CA PHE A 3 -16.05 36.82 -0.30
C PHE A 3 -16.04 36.27 -1.73
N THR A 4 -14.92 36.41 -2.42
CA THR A 4 -14.65 35.61 -3.61
C THR A 4 -14.46 34.18 -3.15
N SER A 5 -15.53 33.37 -3.26
CA SER A 5 -15.41 31.92 -3.33
C SER A 5 -14.60 31.61 -4.58
N LEU A 6 -13.29 31.43 -4.42
CA LEU A 6 -12.51 30.71 -5.41
C LEU A 6 -13.16 29.34 -5.52
N GLN A 7 -13.72 29.04 -6.69
CA GLN A 7 -14.10 27.70 -7.05
C GLN A 7 -12.83 26.86 -6.90
N GLN A 8 -12.81 26.01 -5.89
CA GLN A 8 -11.79 24.98 -5.76
C GLN A 8 -12.02 24.08 -6.97
N GLU A 9 -11.15 24.17 -7.98
CA GLU A 9 -11.14 23.19 -9.05
C GLU A 9 -10.98 21.82 -8.39
N ASP A 10 -11.88 20.88 -8.68
CA ASP A 10 -11.79 19.50 -8.19
C ASP A 10 -10.53 18.87 -8.80
N MET A 11 -9.39 19.07 -8.14
CA MET A 11 -8.10 18.55 -8.53
C MET A 11 -8.03 17.07 -8.14
N ASP A 12 -7.73 16.21 -9.11
CA ASP A 12 -7.49 14.79 -8.82
C ASP A 12 -6.18 14.59 -8.02
N PHE A 13 -6.03 13.41 -7.42
CA PHE A 13 -4.86 13.05 -6.64
C PHE A 13 -3.53 13.29 -7.40
N VAL A 14 -3.49 12.94 -8.69
CA VAL A 14 -2.27 13.06 -9.51
C VAL A 14 -1.86 14.53 -9.63
N SER A 15 -2.83 15.41 -9.85
CA SER A 15 -2.61 16.84 -10.01
C SER A 15 -2.15 17.47 -8.69
N LEU A 16 -2.78 17.10 -7.56
CA LEU A 16 -2.38 17.53 -6.22
C LEU A 16 -0.94 17.11 -5.90
N LEU A 17 -0.59 15.84 -6.14
CA LEU A 17 0.75 15.35 -5.85
C LEU A 17 1.80 15.98 -6.77
N ARG A 18 1.49 16.23 -8.05
CA ARG A 18 2.42 16.93 -8.96
C ARG A 18 2.66 18.36 -8.54
N GLU A 19 1.63 19.07 -8.10
CA GLU A 19 1.77 20.43 -7.57
C GLU A 19 2.64 20.43 -6.30
N PHE A 20 2.37 19.51 -5.37
CA PHE A 20 3.19 19.32 -4.17
C PHE A 20 4.66 19.05 -4.53
N GLN A 21 4.93 18.15 -5.48
CA GLN A 21 6.29 17.87 -5.95
C GLN A 21 6.98 19.11 -6.51
N HIS A 22 6.27 19.90 -7.33
CA HIS A 22 6.81 21.12 -7.92
C HIS A 22 7.17 22.17 -6.85
N MET A 23 6.38 22.27 -5.78
CA MET A 23 6.63 23.23 -4.70
C MET A 23 7.75 22.80 -3.74
N HIS A 24 7.94 21.49 -3.54
CA HIS A 24 8.76 21.00 -2.43
C HIS A 24 9.99 20.16 -2.82
N LEU A 25 10.06 19.60 -4.04
CA LEU A 25 11.19 18.77 -4.45
C LEU A 25 12.25 19.55 -5.23
N SER A 26 13.51 19.21 -4.98
CA SER A 26 14.67 19.71 -5.72
C SER A 26 14.80 18.90 -7.02
N GLY A 27 14.14 19.34 -8.10
CA GLY A 27 13.94 18.56 -9.34
C GLY A 27 15.20 18.07 -10.09
N SER A 28 16.42 18.45 -9.68
CA SER A 28 17.67 18.03 -10.33
C SER A 28 18.74 17.49 -9.38
N GLU A 29 18.51 17.51 -8.06
CA GLU A 29 19.51 17.09 -7.08
C GLU A 29 19.20 15.70 -6.55
N ASN A 30 20.25 14.88 -6.40
CA ASN A 30 20.13 13.51 -5.92
C ASN A 30 20.70 13.34 -4.51
N VAL A 31 20.19 12.35 -3.77
CA VAL A 31 20.75 11.85 -2.52
C VAL A 31 21.00 10.35 -2.64
N SER A 32 22.25 9.93 -2.45
CA SER A 32 22.59 8.51 -2.47
C SER A 32 22.13 7.82 -1.19
N VAL A 33 21.45 6.69 -1.34
CA VAL A 33 20.97 5.86 -0.23
C VAL A 33 21.44 4.43 -0.47
N LEU A 34 22.29 3.95 0.43
CA LEU A 34 22.82 2.58 0.40
C LEU A 34 21.91 1.67 1.23
N VAL A 35 21.44 0.58 0.64
CA VAL A 35 20.40 -0.27 1.21
C VAL A 35 20.84 -1.72 1.24
N SER A 36 20.71 -2.35 2.41
CA SER A 36 20.81 -3.80 2.52
C SER A 36 19.45 -4.41 2.25
N ARG A 37 19.36 -5.31 1.27
CA ARG A 37 18.09 -5.91 0.81
C ARG A 37 17.34 -6.68 1.90
N ASN A 38 18.07 -7.27 2.85
CA ASN A 38 17.49 -7.99 3.99
C ASN A 38 17.13 -7.09 5.18
N LYS A 39 17.38 -5.77 5.09
CA LYS A 39 17.23 -4.81 6.20
C LYS A 39 16.78 -3.44 5.70
N VAL A 40 15.81 -3.38 4.79
CA VAL A 40 15.43 -2.14 4.08
C VAL A 40 14.98 -1.03 5.05
N LEU A 41 14.08 -1.33 5.98
CA LEU A 41 13.61 -0.37 6.99
C LEU A 41 14.74 0.12 7.89
N LYS A 42 15.67 -0.76 8.25
CA LYS A 42 16.81 -0.39 9.07
C LYS A 42 17.78 0.52 8.30
N SER A 43 18.10 0.20 7.05
CA SER A 43 18.91 1.06 6.17
C SER A 43 18.24 2.42 5.95
N ALA A 44 16.92 2.44 5.74
CA ALA A 44 16.16 3.69 5.61
C ALA A 44 16.22 4.50 6.90
N LYS A 45 15.95 3.88 8.06
CA LYS A 45 16.03 4.53 9.39
C LYS A 45 17.42 5.13 9.64
N ASP A 46 18.48 4.38 9.33
CA ASP A 46 19.85 4.82 9.56
C ASP A 46 20.20 5.99 8.63
N SER A 47 19.76 5.96 7.36
CA SER A 47 19.96 7.05 6.40
C SER A 47 19.28 8.34 6.85
N VAL A 48 18.04 8.24 7.33
CA VAL A 48 17.22 9.39 7.69
C VAL A 48 17.44 9.88 9.12
N SER A 49 18.23 9.16 9.91
CA SER A 49 18.59 9.55 11.28
C SER A 49 19.44 10.82 11.33
N ASN A 50 20.09 11.18 10.22
CA ASN A 50 20.80 12.43 10.08
C ASN A 50 19.80 13.59 10.00
N SER A 51 19.88 14.55 10.94
CA SER A 51 18.99 15.72 10.98
C SER A 51 19.04 16.57 9.70
N ASN A 52 20.14 16.49 8.95
CA ASN A 52 20.35 17.20 7.70
C ASN A 52 20.08 16.34 6.46
N PHE A 53 19.41 15.18 6.61
CA PHE A 53 19.07 14.34 5.46
C PHE A 53 18.24 15.15 4.45
N PRO A 54 18.66 15.21 3.17
CA PRO A 54 18.04 16.09 2.19
C PRO A 54 16.81 15.44 1.54
N TRP A 55 15.71 15.40 2.28
CA TRP A 55 14.45 14.75 1.90
C TRP A 55 13.84 15.21 0.57
N THR A 56 14.15 16.44 0.15
CA THR A 56 13.64 17.04 -1.10
C THR A 56 14.41 16.59 -2.34
N LYS A 57 15.59 15.99 -2.17
CA LYS A 57 16.40 15.46 -3.27
C LYS A 57 15.90 14.10 -3.70
N ILE A 58 16.07 13.80 -4.98
CA ILE A 58 15.66 12.54 -5.58
C ILE A 58 16.54 11.41 -5.00
N PRO A 59 15.95 10.37 -4.39
CA PRO A 59 16.73 9.27 -3.84
C PRO A 59 17.32 8.41 -4.96
N LEU A 60 18.64 8.25 -4.93
CA LEU A 60 19.37 7.33 -5.78
C LEU A 60 19.69 6.08 -4.95
N ILE A 61 18.95 5.01 -5.20
CA ILE A 61 19.06 3.78 -4.40
C ILE A 61 20.16 2.87 -4.94
N THR A 62 21.02 2.39 -4.07
CA THR A 62 22.01 1.36 -4.38
C THR A 62 21.85 0.21 -3.38
N PHE A 63 21.61 -1.00 -3.87
CA PHE A 63 21.60 -2.19 -3.02
C PHE A 63 23.03 -2.69 -2.81
N ASP A 64 23.36 -3.05 -1.57
CA ASP A 64 24.69 -3.54 -1.20
C ASP A 64 25.10 -4.74 -2.07
N GLY A 65 26.26 -4.64 -2.73
CA GLY A 65 26.80 -5.72 -3.57
C GLY A 65 26.22 -5.78 -4.99
N GLU A 66 25.36 -4.84 -5.38
CA GLU A 66 24.74 -4.80 -6.72
C GLU A 66 25.30 -3.65 -7.57
N GLU A 67 25.86 -3.96 -8.74
CA GLU A 67 26.35 -2.97 -9.72
C GLU A 67 25.18 -2.43 -10.59
N ALA A 68 24.13 -1.94 -9.96
CA ALA A 68 22.96 -1.38 -10.65
C ALA A 68 22.94 0.15 -10.56
N LEU A 69 22.88 0.81 -11.71
CA LEU A 69 22.57 2.24 -11.78
C LEU A 69 21.06 2.44 -11.57
N ASP A 70 20.68 3.28 -10.60
CA ASP A 70 19.27 3.59 -10.36
C ASP A 70 18.70 4.51 -11.46
N CYS A 71 18.16 3.88 -12.50
CA CYS A 71 17.31 4.52 -13.51
C CYS A 71 15.81 4.49 -13.11
N GLY A 72 15.49 4.22 -11.85
CA GLY A 72 14.14 4.17 -11.29
C GLY A 72 13.69 2.78 -10.83
N GLY A 73 14.31 1.69 -11.31
CA GLY A 73 14.01 0.32 -10.88
C GLY A 73 14.30 0.09 -9.40
N PRO A 74 15.57 0.25 -8.96
CA PRO A 74 15.96 0.14 -7.55
C PRO A 74 15.12 1.01 -6.60
N ARG A 75 14.78 2.23 -7.02
CA ARG A 75 13.92 3.13 -6.23
C ARG A 75 12.51 2.61 -6.02
N ARG A 76 11.85 2.11 -7.07
CA ARG A 76 10.50 1.53 -6.96
C ARG A 76 10.51 0.31 -6.04
N GLU A 77 11.51 -0.54 -6.20
CA GLU A 77 11.68 -1.71 -5.34
C GLU A 77 11.91 -1.31 -3.87
N PHE A 78 12.78 -0.35 -3.62
CA PHE A 78 13.05 0.16 -2.27
C PHE A 78 11.80 0.66 -1.59
N PHE A 79 11.03 1.56 -2.21
CA PHE A 79 9.84 2.12 -1.59
C PHE A 79 8.74 1.07 -1.39
N ARG A 80 8.59 0.11 -2.31
CA ARG A 80 7.66 -1.02 -2.15
C ARG A 80 8.01 -1.83 -0.90
N ILE A 81 9.26 -2.27 -0.77
CA ILE A 81 9.70 -3.05 0.40
C ILE A 81 9.61 -2.22 1.68
N LEU A 82 9.98 -0.93 1.61
CA LEU A 82 9.89 -0.02 2.76
C LEU A 82 8.46 0.11 3.28
N MET A 83 7.46 0.28 2.39
CA MET A 83 6.05 0.37 2.83
C MET A 83 5.59 -0.93 3.48
N MET A 84 5.97 -2.09 2.94
CA MET A 84 5.68 -3.39 3.56
C MET A 84 6.30 -3.50 4.96
N GLU A 85 7.59 -3.16 5.12
CA GLU A 85 8.27 -3.25 6.41
C GLU A 85 7.79 -2.19 7.42
N VAL A 86 7.36 -1.00 6.97
CA VAL A 86 6.71 0.00 7.84
C VAL A 86 5.41 -0.56 8.41
N GLN A 87 4.63 -1.30 7.62
CA GLN A 87 3.40 -1.94 8.09
C GLN A 87 3.68 -3.10 9.06
N SER A 88 4.60 -4.01 8.71
CA SER A 88 4.76 -5.28 9.43
C SER A 88 5.83 -5.29 10.52
N SER A 89 6.88 -4.47 10.39
CA SER A 89 8.13 -4.63 11.13
C SER A 89 8.47 -3.45 12.03
N LEU A 90 7.88 -2.26 11.79
CA LEU A 90 8.10 -1.09 12.62
C LEU A 90 7.40 -1.18 14.00
N GLY A 91 6.36 -2.02 14.10
CA GLY A 91 5.68 -2.34 15.36
C GLY A 91 4.79 -1.22 15.89
N ILE A 92 4.20 -0.42 15.00
CA ILE A 92 3.30 0.70 15.36
C ILE A 92 1.84 0.49 14.92
N PHE A 93 1.58 -0.62 14.23
CA PHE A 93 0.26 -0.98 13.71
C PHE A 93 -0.17 -2.35 14.25
N GLU A 94 -1.48 -2.51 14.44
CA GLU A 94 -2.15 -3.74 14.83
C GLU A 94 -3.37 -3.99 13.95
N GLY A 95 -3.79 -5.25 13.82
CA GLY A 95 -4.94 -5.66 12.99
C GLY A 95 -4.55 -6.42 11.74
N GLN A 96 -5.52 -6.53 10.84
CA GLN A 96 -5.37 -7.30 9.60
C GLN A 96 -4.96 -6.39 8.44
N PRO A 97 -4.26 -6.91 7.41
CA PRO A 97 -3.96 -6.12 6.21
C PRO A 97 -5.21 -5.47 5.62
N GLY A 98 -5.16 -4.16 5.39
CA GLY A 98 -6.29 -3.35 4.93
C GLY A 98 -7.22 -2.80 6.03
N HIS A 99 -7.04 -3.27 7.27
CA HIS A 99 -7.75 -2.81 8.47
C HIS A 99 -6.75 -2.61 9.63
N LEU A 100 -5.67 -1.89 9.37
CA LEU A 100 -4.67 -1.55 10.39
C LEU A 100 -5.13 -0.37 11.24
N PHE A 101 -4.86 -0.48 12.54
CA PHE A 101 -5.01 0.57 13.55
C PHE A 101 -3.67 0.86 14.21
N PHE A 102 -3.52 2.03 14.82
CA PHE A 102 -2.32 2.34 15.59
C PHE A 102 -2.30 1.55 16.90
N THR A 103 -1.14 1.03 17.26
CA THR A 103 -0.93 0.44 18.59
C THR A 103 -0.96 1.51 19.67
N TYR A 104 -1.41 1.18 20.88
CA TYR A 104 -1.18 2.01 22.06
C TYR A 104 0.13 1.60 22.75
N ASP A 105 1.27 1.99 22.16
CA ASP A 105 2.60 1.73 22.70
C ASP A 105 3.32 3.04 23.09
N GLN A 106 3.51 3.26 24.39
CA GLN A 106 4.21 4.43 24.93
C GLN A 106 5.71 4.38 24.70
N MET A 107 6.34 3.21 24.68
CA MET A 107 7.78 3.08 24.40
C MET A 107 8.05 3.44 22.93
N ALA A 108 7.21 2.95 22.00
CA ALA A 108 7.29 3.35 20.60
C ALA A 108 7.08 4.86 20.41
N LEU A 109 6.21 5.47 21.22
CA LEU A 109 5.95 6.91 21.20
C LEU A 109 7.18 7.71 21.68
N GLU A 110 7.81 7.30 22.77
CA GLU A 110 9.06 7.90 23.28
C GLU A 110 10.21 7.78 22.28
N GLU A 111 10.30 6.63 21.59
CA GLU A 111 11.29 6.38 20.54
C GLU A 111 10.98 7.09 19.21
N ASN A 112 9.91 7.90 19.15
CA ASN A 112 9.43 8.62 17.96
C ASN A 112 9.16 7.71 16.74
N LYS A 113 8.75 6.46 16.96
CA LYS A 113 8.49 5.51 15.86
C LYS A 113 7.33 5.94 14.97
N TYR A 114 6.28 6.52 15.54
CA TYR A 114 5.14 7.01 14.76
C TYR A 114 5.56 8.19 13.87
N GLU A 115 6.39 9.11 14.38
CA GLU A 115 6.95 10.21 13.58
C GLU A 115 7.82 9.68 12.43
N LEU A 116 8.68 8.70 12.71
CA LEU A 116 9.49 8.05 11.70
C LEU A 116 8.62 7.40 10.61
N ALA A 117 7.55 6.70 10.98
CA ALA A 117 6.63 6.11 10.00
C ALA A 117 6.02 7.16 9.09
N GLY A 118 5.49 8.25 9.66
CA GLY A 118 4.94 9.36 8.89
C GLY A 118 5.99 9.94 7.93
N LYS A 119 7.23 10.11 8.40
CA LYS A 119 8.33 10.58 7.54
C LYS A 119 8.60 9.66 6.36
N LEU A 120 8.71 8.35 6.60
CA LEU A 120 9.01 7.37 5.56
C LEU A 120 7.87 7.26 4.53
N ILE A 121 6.61 7.34 4.97
CA ILE A 121 5.43 7.30 4.09
C ILE A 121 5.35 8.56 3.24
N ALA A 122 5.50 9.74 3.83
CA ALA A 122 5.51 10.99 3.06
C ALA A 122 6.68 11.02 2.07
N TRP A 123 7.85 10.50 2.44
CA TRP A 123 8.99 10.38 1.53
C TRP A 123 8.68 9.47 0.34
N SER A 124 8.07 8.32 0.57
CA SER A 124 7.63 7.42 -0.51
C SER A 124 6.67 8.11 -1.46
N VAL A 125 5.55 8.64 -0.95
CA VAL A 125 4.51 9.24 -1.79
C VAL A 125 5.00 10.49 -2.51
N ALA A 126 5.73 11.37 -1.81
CA ALA A 126 6.28 12.59 -2.41
C ALA A 126 7.22 12.27 -3.57
N HIS A 127 7.98 11.18 -3.54
CA HIS A 127 8.87 10.77 -4.64
C HIS A 127 8.21 9.80 -5.64
N GLY A 128 6.88 9.69 -5.63
CA GLY A 128 6.09 8.87 -6.57
C GLY A 128 6.10 7.37 -6.27
N GLY A 129 6.53 6.97 -5.08
CA GLY A 129 6.40 5.62 -4.54
C GLY A 129 5.01 5.31 -3.99
N PRO A 130 4.78 4.07 -3.52
CA PRO A 130 3.51 3.65 -2.93
C PRO A 130 3.20 4.34 -1.60
N GLY A 131 1.92 4.37 -1.25
CA GLY A 131 1.45 4.81 0.07
C GLY A 131 1.39 3.68 1.10
N LEU A 132 0.77 3.97 2.25
CA LEU A 132 0.60 2.98 3.33
C LEU A 132 -0.45 1.91 2.99
N LYS A 133 -1.54 2.28 2.30
CA LYS A 133 -2.56 1.38 1.73
C LYS A 133 -3.13 0.30 2.65
N SER A 134 -3.16 0.56 3.95
CA SER A 134 -3.46 -0.48 4.94
C SER A 134 -4.28 -0.02 6.13
N LEU A 135 -4.44 1.30 6.30
CA LEU A 135 -5.29 1.81 7.38
C LEU A 135 -6.74 1.45 7.11
N ASP A 136 -7.46 1.18 8.19
CA ASP A 136 -8.90 1.07 8.13
C ASP A 136 -9.54 2.39 7.64
N PRO A 137 -10.53 2.34 6.71
CA PRO A 137 -11.16 3.55 6.18
C PRO A 137 -11.82 4.43 7.25
N CYS A 138 -12.43 3.86 8.29
CA CYS A 138 -13.04 4.62 9.36
C CYS A 138 -11.97 5.33 10.21
N LEU A 139 -10.84 4.68 10.47
CA LEU A 139 -9.70 5.33 11.15
C LEU A 139 -9.18 6.51 10.33
N TYR A 140 -8.90 6.30 9.04
CA TYR A 140 -8.40 7.36 8.16
C TYR A 140 -9.36 8.56 8.10
N GLN A 141 -10.67 8.31 7.96
CA GLN A 141 -11.69 9.36 7.97
C GLN A 141 -11.68 10.17 9.28
N LEU A 142 -11.56 9.50 10.44
CA LEU A 142 -11.44 10.15 11.74
C LEU A 142 -10.13 10.96 11.88
N MET A 143 -9.00 10.45 11.36
CA MET A 143 -7.73 11.18 11.34
C MET A 143 -7.85 12.49 10.55
N CYS A 144 -8.59 12.49 9.44
CA CYS A 144 -8.88 13.67 8.62
C CYS A 144 -9.98 14.57 9.22
N THR A 145 -10.36 14.36 10.48
CA THR A 145 -11.39 15.14 11.21
C THR A 145 -12.78 15.11 10.57
N GLN A 146 -13.07 14.10 9.76
CA GLN A 146 -14.36 13.94 9.09
C GLN A 146 -15.36 13.18 9.96
N GLU A 147 -16.66 13.43 9.74
CA GLU A 147 -17.70 12.65 10.39
C GLU A 147 -17.68 11.20 9.89
N CYS A 148 -17.59 10.24 10.81
CA CYS A 148 -17.57 8.81 10.50
C CYS A 148 -18.70 8.09 11.26
N GLN A 149 -19.55 7.37 10.52
CA GLN A 149 -20.63 6.55 11.08
C GLN A 149 -20.07 5.18 11.50
N LEU A 150 -20.16 4.88 12.79
CA LEU A 150 -19.54 3.67 13.39
C LEU A 150 -20.58 2.69 13.94
N VAL A 151 -21.87 2.94 13.72
CA VAL A 151 -22.95 2.09 14.22
C VAL A 151 -22.87 0.67 13.66
N ASP A 152 -22.44 0.53 12.40
CA ASP A 152 -22.33 -0.73 11.68
C ASP A 152 -20.87 -1.18 11.50
N PHE A 153 -19.94 -0.59 12.26
CA PHE A 153 -18.53 -0.99 12.20
C PHE A 153 -18.38 -2.47 12.58
N ASP A 154 -17.63 -3.25 11.81
CA ASP A 154 -17.42 -4.67 12.09
C ASP A 154 -16.42 -4.86 13.24
N TRP A 155 -16.94 -5.25 14.41
CA TRP A 155 -16.12 -5.45 15.61
C TRP A 155 -15.09 -6.57 15.46
N HIS A 156 -15.25 -7.52 14.52
CA HIS A 156 -14.23 -8.56 14.29
C HIS A 156 -12.90 -7.98 13.76
N LEU A 157 -12.92 -6.77 13.22
CA LEU A 157 -11.71 -6.08 12.74
C LEU A 157 -10.85 -5.56 13.90
N ILE A 158 -11.40 -5.41 15.10
CA ILE A 158 -10.64 -4.94 16.26
C ILE A 158 -9.70 -6.05 16.73
N PRO A 159 -8.39 -5.81 16.93
CA PRO A 159 -7.45 -6.89 17.22
C PRO A 159 -7.62 -7.52 18.61
N ASP A 160 -8.08 -6.75 19.59
CA ASP A 160 -8.18 -7.17 20.99
C ASP A 160 -9.46 -7.97 21.26
N ALA A 161 -9.30 -9.24 21.64
CA ALA A 161 -10.40 -10.17 21.88
C ALA A 161 -11.33 -9.76 23.04
N ASP A 162 -10.79 -9.15 24.10
CA ASP A 162 -11.63 -8.65 25.21
C ASP A 162 -12.53 -7.50 24.72
N ILE A 163 -11.99 -6.67 23.82
CA ILE A 163 -12.75 -5.56 23.24
C ILE A 163 -13.78 -6.07 22.23
N GLN A 164 -13.44 -7.08 21.44
CA GLN A 164 -14.40 -7.79 20.60
C GLN A 164 -15.59 -8.31 21.41
N ASP A 165 -15.33 -9.04 22.51
CA ASP A 165 -16.37 -9.58 23.39
C ASP A 165 -17.27 -8.48 23.97
N LYS A 166 -16.68 -7.36 24.42
CA LYS A 166 -17.42 -6.21 24.95
C LYS A 166 -18.29 -5.54 23.89
N LEU A 167 -17.78 -5.35 22.68
CA LEU A 167 -18.53 -4.78 21.57
C LEU A 167 -19.64 -5.71 21.08
N GLN A 168 -19.38 -7.03 21.07
CA GLN A 168 -20.39 -8.04 20.77
C GLN A 168 -21.53 -8.00 21.81
N LYS A 169 -21.22 -7.83 23.10
CA LYS A 169 -22.23 -7.66 24.15
C LYS A 169 -23.09 -6.41 23.92
N ILE A 170 -22.47 -5.27 23.58
CA ILE A 170 -23.21 -4.04 23.26
C ILE A 170 -24.12 -4.26 22.06
N SER A 171 -23.60 -4.79 20.95
CA SER A 171 -24.37 -4.99 19.71
C SER A 171 -25.51 -6.01 19.86
N SER A 172 -25.38 -6.95 20.82
CA SER A 172 -26.41 -7.95 21.13
C SER A 172 -27.54 -7.43 22.03
N CYS A 173 -27.43 -6.22 22.59
CA CYS A 173 -28.46 -5.64 23.47
C CYS A 173 -29.71 -5.26 22.68
N LYS A 174 -30.85 -5.91 22.96
CA LYS A 174 -32.13 -5.69 22.25
C LYS A 174 -33.26 -5.27 23.16
N THR A 175 -33.11 -5.42 24.48
CA THR A 175 -34.17 -5.15 25.47
C THR A 175 -33.66 -4.28 26.62
N THR A 176 -34.58 -3.64 27.35
CA THR A 176 -34.24 -2.87 28.55
C THR A 176 -33.53 -3.71 29.62
N ALA A 177 -33.88 -5.00 29.73
CA ALA A 177 -33.20 -5.92 30.64
C ALA A 177 -31.74 -6.18 30.21
N ASP A 178 -31.47 -6.25 28.90
CA ASP A 178 -30.10 -6.35 28.39
C ASP A 178 -29.30 -5.09 28.72
N LEU A 179 -29.91 -3.92 28.54
CA LEU A 179 -29.28 -2.64 28.87
C LEU A 179 -28.94 -2.53 30.37
N GLN A 180 -29.81 -3.00 31.26
CA GLN A 180 -29.52 -3.05 32.70
C GLN A 180 -28.35 -4.00 33.04
N ARG A 181 -28.28 -5.14 32.35
CA ARG A 181 -27.12 -6.04 32.47
C ARG A 181 -25.85 -5.39 31.94
N LEU A 182 -25.94 -4.70 30.79
CA LEU A 182 -24.84 -3.96 30.20
C LEU A 182 -24.31 -2.87 31.14
N GLN A 183 -25.21 -2.12 31.80
CA GLN A 183 -24.84 -1.12 32.83
C GLN A 183 -24.07 -1.76 33.99
N THR A 184 -24.49 -2.95 34.43
CA THR A 184 -23.86 -3.64 35.57
C THR A 184 -22.51 -4.26 35.19
N GLU A 185 -22.40 -4.84 33.99
CA GLU A 185 -21.21 -5.57 33.55
C GLU A 185 -20.15 -4.66 32.92
N LEU A 186 -20.56 -3.68 32.12
CA LEU A 186 -19.67 -2.88 31.27
C LEU A 186 -19.82 -1.36 31.48
N GLY A 187 -20.65 -0.90 32.42
CA GLY A 187 -20.95 0.53 32.57
C GLY A 187 -19.72 1.41 32.82
N ASP A 188 -18.79 0.95 33.65
CA ASP A 188 -17.56 1.71 33.93
C ASP A 188 -16.64 1.79 32.72
N TRP A 189 -16.48 0.68 31.99
CA TRP A 189 -15.72 0.64 30.74
C TRP A 189 -16.36 1.51 29.63
N ILE A 190 -17.70 1.53 29.56
CA ILE A 190 -18.45 2.43 28.65
C ILE A 190 -18.21 3.90 29.03
N CYS A 191 -18.14 4.21 30.33
CA CYS A 191 -17.75 5.54 30.81
C CYS A 191 -16.33 5.90 30.40
N GLU A 192 -15.36 4.99 30.53
CA GLU A 192 -13.97 5.16 30.08
C GLU A 192 -13.88 5.41 28.57
N CYS A 193 -14.76 4.78 27.78
CA CYS A 193 -14.92 5.04 26.35
C CYS A 193 -15.55 6.42 26.04
N GLY A 194 -15.90 7.22 27.06
CA GLY A 194 -16.43 8.57 26.93
C GLY A 194 -17.96 8.67 26.91
N PHE A 195 -18.69 7.58 27.17
CA PHE A 195 -20.16 7.61 27.24
C PHE A 195 -20.65 7.60 28.70
N LEU A 196 -20.56 8.74 29.36
CA LEU A 196 -21.08 8.94 30.74
C LEU A 196 -22.61 8.82 30.85
N GLY A 197 -23.32 8.80 29.71
CA GLY A 197 -24.76 8.66 29.66
C GLY A 197 -25.28 7.31 30.13
N ILE A 198 -24.41 6.30 30.27
CA ILE A 198 -24.79 4.91 30.58
C ILE A 198 -25.60 4.77 31.87
N TYR A 199 -25.39 5.65 32.86
CA TYR A 199 -26.09 5.62 34.15
C TYR A 199 -27.20 6.67 34.30
N ARG A 200 -27.54 7.41 33.24
CA ARG A 200 -28.62 8.43 33.30
C ARG A 200 -29.99 7.77 33.39
N HIS A 201 -30.93 8.43 34.06
CA HIS A 201 -32.28 7.90 34.23
C HIS A 201 -33.06 7.79 32.91
N GLU A 202 -32.76 8.64 31.93
CA GLU A 202 -33.45 8.68 30.63
C GLU A 202 -32.89 7.70 29.59
N ILE A 203 -31.84 6.93 29.93
CA ILE A 203 -31.20 6.03 28.98
C ILE A 203 -32.16 4.93 28.52
N SER A 204 -32.11 4.63 27.22
CA SER A 204 -32.99 3.66 26.59
C SER A 204 -32.23 2.77 25.62
N ILE A 205 -32.92 1.73 25.12
CA ILE A 205 -32.35 0.85 24.09
C ILE A 205 -31.98 1.60 22.79
N ARG A 206 -32.60 2.77 22.54
CA ARG A 206 -32.30 3.62 21.37
C ARG A 206 -30.91 4.24 21.42
N ASP A 207 -30.28 4.25 22.59
CA ASP A 207 -28.94 4.79 22.80
C ASP A 207 -27.84 3.76 22.53
N VAL A 208 -28.16 2.46 22.43
CA VAL A 208 -27.19 1.37 22.19
C VAL A 208 -26.34 1.59 20.93
N PRO A 209 -26.89 1.98 19.76
CA PRO A 209 -26.10 2.33 18.59
C PRO A 209 -25.03 3.41 18.84
N LYS A 210 -25.38 4.39 19.69
CA LYS A 210 -24.49 5.48 20.06
C LYS A 210 -23.42 5.01 21.05
N ILE A 211 -23.77 4.18 22.03
CA ILE A 211 -22.81 3.54 22.94
C ILE A 211 -21.78 2.75 22.15
N TYR A 212 -22.24 1.93 21.19
CA TYR A 212 -21.38 1.14 20.31
C TYR A 212 -20.41 2.04 19.53
N SER A 213 -20.94 3.07 18.85
CA SER A 213 -20.13 4.01 18.08
C SER A 213 -19.09 4.75 18.94
N PHE A 214 -19.40 5.04 20.21
CA PHE A 214 -18.47 5.68 21.14
C PHE A 214 -17.34 4.72 21.55
N ALA A 215 -17.68 3.48 21.89
CA ALA A 215 -16.70 2.44 22.20
C ALA A 215 -15.75 2.19 21.02
N VAL A 216 -16.29 2.01 19.80
CA VAL A 216 -15.46 1.84 18.59
C VAL A 216 -14.56 3.05 18.38
N ARG A 217 -15.11 4.27 18.39
CA ARG A 217 -14.32 5.52 18.21
C ARG A 217 -13.22 5.66 19.25
N HIS A 218 -13.49 5.29 20.50
CA HIS A 218 -12.50 5.32 21.55
C HIS A 218 -11.31 4.42 21.21
N TYR A 219 -11.56 3.17 20.84
CA TYR A 219 -10.50 2.18 20.61
C TYR A 219 -9.67 2.44 19.35
N ILE A 220 -10.34 2.77 18.23
CA ILE A 220 -9.63 2.92 16.96
C ILE A 220 -8.92 4.27 16.82
N TYR A 221 -9.39 5.32 17.50
CA TYR A 221 -8.93 6.70 17.29
C TYR A 221 -8.55 7.46 18.57
N LEU A 222 -9.45 7.60 19.55
CA LEU A 222 -9.21 8.52 20.68
C LEU A 222 -8.09 8.03 21.59
N ARG A 223 -8.07 6.72 21.89
CA ARG A 223 -7.06 6.05 22.72
C ARG A 223 -5.64 6.30 22.18
N THR A 224 -5.49 6.31 20.87
CA THR A 224 -4.21 6.41 20.14
C THR A 224 -3.96 7.80 19.57
N SER A 225 -4.71 8.81 20.01
CA SER A 225 -4.64 10.19 19.49
C SER A 225 -3.22 10.80 19.54
N ASN A 226 -2.44 10.55 20.59
CA ASN A 226 -1.04 11.00 20.67
C ASN A 226 -0.12 10.31 19.64
N MET A 227 -0.34 9.02 19.40
CA MET A 227 0.40 8.22 18.41
C MET A 227 0.07 8.71 17.00
N ILE A 228 -1.22 8.92 16.72
CA ILE A 228 -1.73 9.50 15.47
C ILE A 228 -1.15 10.90 15.28
N HIS A 229 -1.14 11.76 16.31
CA HIS A 229 -0.58 13.09 16.22
C HIS A 229 0.92 13.07 15.91
N GLN A 230 1.69 12.19 16.55
CA GLN A 230 3.11 12.03 16.26
C GLN A 230 3.32 11.51 14.82
N PHE A 231 2.46 10.62 14.33
CA PHE A 231 2.46 10.13 12.96
C PHE A 231 2.19 11.25 11.94
N THR A 232 1.14 12.05 12.14
CA THR A 232 0.80 13.16 11.23
C THR A 232 1.84 14.27 11.27
N LYS A 233 2.48 14.51 12.43
CA LYS A 233 3.68 15.37 12.53
C LYS A 233 4.82 14.84 11.65
N GLY A 234 5.02 13.53 11.61
CA GLY A 234 5.98 12.88 10.73
C GLY A 234 5.69 13.12 9.26
N LEU A 235 4.43 12.98 8.84
CA LEU A 235 3.99 13.29 7.48
C LEU A 235 4.21 14.78 7.15
N ASN A 236 3.88 15.69 8.07
CA ASN A 236 4.07 17.13 7.91
C ASN A 236 5.52 17.59 7.96
N ALA A 237 6.47 16.71 8.27
CA ALA A 237 7.90 17.04 8.23
C ALA A 237 8.35 17.49 6.82
N TYR A 238 7.60 17.17 5.77
CA TYR A 238 7.83 17.64 4.40
C TYR A 238 6.64 18.44 3.90
N GLY A 239 6.85 19.73 3.65
CA GLY A 239 5.89 20.57 2.92
C GLY A 239 4.47 20.59 3.48
N GLN A 240 4.26 20.26 4.76
CA GLN A 240 2.93 20.07 5.34
C GLN A 240 2.07 19.04 4.57
N PHE A 241 2.67 17.90 4.18
CA PHE A 241 2.01 16.87 3.39
C PHE A 241 0.68 16.38 3.99
N TRP A 242 0.60 16.21 5.31
CA TRP A 242 -0.65 15.80 5.97
C TRP A 242 -1.73 16.87 5.92
N ASP A 243 -1.37 18.16 5.93
CA ASP A 243 -2.36 19.23 5.80
C ASP A 243 -3.04 19.19 4.43
N MET A 244 -2.28 18.88 3.37
CA MET A 244 -2.83 18.60 2.04
C MET A 244 -3.72 17.34 2.05
N VAL A 245 -3.23 16.23 2.61
CA VAL A 245 -3.98 14.97 2.71
C VAL A 245 -5.32 15.18 3.42
N SER A 246 -5.31 15.85 4.57
CA SER A 246 -6.52 16.09 5.37
C SER A 246 -7.52 17.03 4.68
N THR A 247 -7.02 18.00 3.91
CA THR A 247 -7.86 18.90 3.11
C THR A 247 -8.52 18.17 1.93
N HIS A 248 -7.79 17.27 1.29
CA HIS A 248 -8.21 16.48 0.11
C HIS A 248 -8.38 14.99 0.46
N TRP A 249 -9.08 14.72 1.57
CA TRP A 249 -9.06 13.39 2.19
C TRP A 249 -9.61 12.29 1.28
N VAL A 250 -10.58 12.60 0.42
CA VAL A 250 -11.21 11.64 -0.50
C VAL A 250 -10.21 11.19 -1.56
N GLU A 251 -9.47 12.13 -2.14
CA GLU A 251 -8.49 11.90 -3.20
C GLU A 251 -7.30 11.06 -2.69
N PHE A 252 -6.92 11.24 -1.42
CA PHE A 252 -5.83 10.50 -0.78
C PHE A 252 -6.28 9.18 -0.14
N LEU A 253 -7.58 8.86 -0.14
CA LEU A 253 -8.11 7.62 0.43
C LEU A 253 -7.39 6.36 -0.09
N PRO A 254 -7.13 6.18 -1.41
CA PRO A 254 -6.43 4.99 -1.92
C PRO A 254 -4.94 4.91 -1.53
N ILE A 255 -4.35 6.02 -1.09
CA ILE A 255 -2.93 6.08 -0.67
C ILE A 255 -2.75 5.55 0.75
N PHE A 256 -3.73 5.76 1.62
CA PHE A 256 -3.67 5.37 3.03
C PHE A 256 -4.45 4.11 3.35
N THR A 257 -5.51 3.82 2.59
CA THR A 257 -6.43 2.70 2.84
C THR A 257 -6.37 1.67 1.71
N ASN A 258 -6.74 0.42 1.99
CA ASN A 258 -6.68 -0.68 1.02
C ASN A 258 -7.90 -0.68 0.07
N MET A 259 -8.11 0.44 -0.64
CA MET A 259 -9.26 0.64 -1.53
C MET A 259 -8.94 0.37 -3.00
N HIS A 260 -7.76 -0.18 -3.29
CA HIS A 260 -7.38 -0.53 -4.66
C HIS A 260 -8.01 -1.86 -5.09
N GLU A 261 -8.61 -1.85 -6.28
CA GLU A 261 -9.04 -3.08 -6.94
C GLU A 261 -7.81 -3.90 -7.35
N PRO A 262 -7.80 -5.23 -7.10
CA PRO A 262 -6.77 -6.11 -7.62
C PRO A 262 -6.64 -5.99 -9.14
N LEU A 263 -5.44 -6.27 -9.67
CA LEU A 263 -5.23 -6.24 -11.12
C LEU A 263 -6.12 -7.30 -11.80
N SER A 264 -6.84 -6.88 -12.85
CA SER A 264 -7.60 -7.78 -13.73
C SER A 264 -6.75 -8.10 -14.95
N ARG A 265 -7.11 -9.14 -15.71
CA ARG A 265 -6.39 -9.43 -16.96
C ARG A 265 -6.45 -8.25 -17.93
N SER A 266 -7.60 -7.59 -18.06
CA SER A 266 -7.74 -6.45 -18.99
C SER A 266 -6.87 -5.28 -18.55
N THR A 267 -6.98 -4.86 -17.29
CA THR A 267 -6.19 -3.73 -16.78
C THR A 267 -4.70 -4.03 -16.81
N PHE A 268 -4.30 -5.27 -16.52
CA PHE A 268 -2.91 -5.70 -16.63
C PHE A 268 -2.40 -5.67 -18.07
N THR A 269 -3.17 -6.18 -19.04
CA THR A 269 -2.77 -6.22 -20.46
C THR A 269 -2.59 -4.82 -21.03
N ASP A 270 -3.47 -3.89 -20.67
CA ASP A 270 -3.43 -2.50 -21.15
C ASP A 270 -2.18 -1.74 -20.71
N LEU A 271 -1.50 -2.19 -19.65
CA LEU A 271 -0.23 -1.63 -19.19
C LEU A 271 0.89 -1.79 -20.22
N PHE A 272 0.86 -2.82 -21.06
CA PHE A 272 2.01 -3.21 -21.87
C PHE A 272 1.95 -2.71 -23.30
N GLN A 273 3.12 -2.36 -23.84
CA GLN A 273 3.36 -2.18 -25.26
C GLN A 273 4.19 -3.35 -25.80
N ILE A 274 3.72 -3.99 -26.88
CA ILE A 274 4.46 -5.09 -27.49
C ILE A 274 5.37 -4.56 -28.60
N HIS A 275 6.66 -4.90 -28.52
CA HIS A 275 7.67 -4.55 -29.52
C HIS A 275 7.90 -5.72 -30.48
N TRP A 276 7.42 -5.54 -31.70
CA TRP A 276 7.38 -6.61 -32.68
C TRP A 276 8.50 -6.54 -33.72
N SER A 277 8.85 -7.71 -34.25
CA SER A 277 9.62 -7.83 -35.49
C SER A 277 8.82 -7.35 -36.70
N LYS A 278 9.54 -7.11 -37.82
CA LYS A 278 8.95 -6.68 -39.09
C LYS A 278 7.84 -7.64 -39.54
N SER A 279 6.72 -7.07 -39.98
CA SER A 279 5.58 -7.82 -40.51
C SER A 279 5.98 -8.70 -41.69
N GLY A 280 5.40 -9.90 -41.76
CA GLY A 280 5.68 -10.91 -42.80
C GLY A 280 6.93 -11.75 -42.57
N THR A 281 7.63 -11.61 -41.45
CA THR A 281 8.79 -12.46 -41.10
C THR A 281 8.38 -13.68 -40.29
N GLU A 282 9.16 -14.76 -40.36
CA GLU A 282 8.95 -15.94 -39.49
C GLU A 282 9.09 -15.57 -38.00
N LYS A 283 9.98 -14.59 -37.68
CA LYS A 283 10.08 -14.05 -36.32
C LYS A 283 8.76 -13.46 -35.86
N ARG A 284 8.08 -12.66 -36.69
CA ARG A 284 6.80 -12.04 -36.36
C ARG A 284 5.71 -13.09 -36.09
N LYS A 285 5.63 -14.16 -36.90
CA LYS A 285 4.67 -15.25 -36.68
C LYS A 285 4.88 -15.93 -35.32
N ALA A 286 6.14 -16.22 -35.00
CA ALA A 286 6.52 -16.85 -33.75
C ALA A 286 6.22 -15.95 -32.54
N GLU A 287 6.43 -14.64 -32.66
CA GLU A 287 6.05 -13.66 -31.63
C GLU A 287 4.53 -13.62 -31.41
N GLU A 288 3.73 -13.67 -32.49
CA GLU A 288 2.26 -13.65 -32.40
C GLU A 288 1.73 -14.89 -31.69
N GLU A 289 2.32 -16.05 -31.98
CA GLU A 289 2.02 -17.31 -31.29
C GLU A 289 2.39 -17.23 -29.79
N THR A 290 3.59 -16.75 -29.45
CA THR A 290 3.98 -16.54 -28.04
C THR A 290 3.00 -15.60 -27.31
N ILE A 291 2.52 -14.53 -27.96
CA ILE A 291 1.54 -13.63 -27.36
C ILE A 291 0.17 -14.29 -27.17
N GLN A 292 -0.24 -15.21 -28.06
CA GLN A 292 -1.45 -16.01 -27.81
C GLN A 292 -1.29 -16.86 -26.54
N TYR A 293 -0.13 -17.51 -26.35
CA TYR A 293 0.14 -18.26 -25.12
C TYR A 293 0.22 -17.36 -23.89
N TRP A 294 0.78 -16.15 -24.02
CA TRP A 294 0.80 -15.16 -22.95
C TRP A 294 -0.62 -14.76 -22.50
N GLU A 295 -1.52 -14.46 -23.43
CA GLU A 295 -2.93 -14.15 -23.11
C GLU A 295 -3.63 -15.31 -22.38
N LEU A 296 -3.33 -16.55 -22.79
CA LEU A 296 -3.84 -17.75 -22.11
C LEU A 296 -3.26 -17.90 -20.70
N VAL A 297 -1.98 -17.58 -20.49
CA VAL A 297 -1.36 -17.53 -19.15
C VAL A 297 -2.05 -16.50 -18.27
N LEU A 298 -2.27 -15.28 -18.76
CA LEU A 298 -2.97 -14.25 -17.99
C LEU A 298 -4.41 -14.67 -17.66
N LYS A 299 -5.09 -15.36 -18.59
CA LYS A 299 -6.41 -15.94 -18.34
C LYS A 299 -6.37 -17.04 -17.27
N MET A 300 -5.34 -17.90 -17.25
CA MET A 300 -5.19 -18.93 -16.22
C MET A 300 -5.05 -18.32 -14.82
N ILE A 301 -4.32 -17.21 -14.70
CA ILE A 301 -4.15 -16.43 -13.46
C ILE A 301 -5.50 -15.84 -13.02
N GLU A 302 -6.21 -15.17 -13.92
CA GLU A 302 -7.52 -14.54 -13.65
C GLU A 302 -8.59 -15.56 -13.25
N ASP A 303 -8.69 -16.67 -13.97
CA ASP A 303 -9.63 -17.74 -13.70
C ASP A 303 -9.33 -18.48 -12.37
N LYS A 304 -8.20 -18.20 -11.71
CA LYS A 304 -7.67 -18.95 -10.55
C LYS A 304 -7.68 -20.46 -10.78
N LYS A 305 -7.43 -20.87 -12.03
CA LYS A 305 -7.40 -22.27 -12.47
C LYS A 305 -5.95 -22.69 -12.69
N PRO A 306 -5.21 -23.07 -11.64
CA PRO A 306 -3.91 -23.67 -11.85
C PRO A 306 -4.12 -25.06 -12.45
N LYS A 307 -3.79 -25.24 -13.74
CA LYS A 307 -3.41 -26.58 -14.24
C LYS A 307 -2.05 -27.05 -13.66
N VAL A 308 -1.37 -26.26 -12.79
CA VAL A 308 -0.09 -26.53 -12.08
C VAL A 308 0.11 -25.56 -10.87
N PRO A 309 1.04 -25.79 -9.91
CA PRO A 309 0.99 -26.51 -8.62
C PRO A 309 0.55 -25.63 -7.40
N GLU A 310 0.83 -26.06 -6.15
CA GLU A 310 0.39 -25.52 -4.83
C GLU A 310 0.58 -24.02 -4.53
N ASN A 311 1.26 -23.24 -5.41
CA ASN A 311 1.47 -21.81 -5.25
C ASN A 311 1.33 -21.07 -6.60
N PRO A 312 0.14 -20.53 -6.94
CA PRO A 312 -0.12 -19.91 -8.23
C PRO A 312 0.59 -18.56 -8.39
N LEU A 313 0.81 -18.14 -9.64
CA LEU A 313 1.27 -16.80 -9.97
C LEU A 313 0.15 -15.79 -9.83
N HIS A 314 0.48 -14.60 -9.33
CA HIS A 314 -0.40 -13.43 -9.29
C HIS A 314 0.10 -12.32 -10.23
N PHE A 315 -0.81 -11.44 -10.67
CA PHE A 315 -0.46 -10.33 -11.56
C PHE A 315 0.55 -9.38 -10.92
N GLU A 316 0.43 -9.15 -9.62
CA GLU A 316 1.29 -8.31 -8.79
C GLU A 316 2.73 -8.85 -8.78
N GLU A 317 2.91 -10.18 -8.77
CA GLU A 317 4.24 -10.81 -8.83
C GLU A 317 4.89 -10.62 -10.20
N ILE A 318 4.10 -10.73 -11.27
CA ILE A 318 4.58 -10.49 -12.63
C ILE A 318 4.91 -9.00 -12.81
N LEU A 319 4.08 -8.09 -12.29
CA LEU A 319 4.34 -6.66 -12.36
C LEU A 319 5.61 -6.29 -11.60
N THR A 320 5.82 -6.88 -10.42
CA THR A 320 7.03 -6.69 -9.62
C THR A 320 8.26 -7.17 -10.38
N PHE A 321 8.19 -8.35 -10.98
CA PHE A 321 9.28 -8.89 -11.79
C PHE A 321 9.66 -7.96 -12.95
N ILE A 322 8.67 -7.33 -13.60
CA ILE A 322 8.92 -6.48 -14.77
C ILE A 322 9.33 -5.06 -14.38
N THR A 323 8.76 -4.50 -13.30
CA THR A 323 8.84 -3.06 -13.02
C THR A 323 9.52 -2.72 -11.70
N GLY A 324 9.62 -3.67 -10.78
CA GLY A 324 10.00 -3.45 -9.37
C GLY A 324 8.85 -3.01 -8.46
N ALA A 325 7.66 -2.76 -9.01
CA ALA A 325 6.44 -2.41 -8.29
C ALA A 325 5.37 -3.52 -8.45
N ASP A 326 4.63 -3.81 -7.39
CA ASP A 326 3.52 -4.77 -7.35
C ASP A 326 2.19 -4.18 -7.84
N GLU A 327 2.16 -2.87 -8.04
CA GLU A 327 1.02 -2.10 -8.51
C GLU A 327 1.47 -0.95 -9.41
N VAL A 328 0.51 -0.28 -10.06
CA VAL A 328 0.81 0.96 -10.79
C VAL A 328 1.10 2.06 -9.76
N PRO A 329 2.26 2.73 -9.82
CA PRO A 329 2.57 3.82 -8.90
C PRO A 329 1.52 4.93 -8.97
N PRO A 330 1.32 5.72 -7.90
CA PRO A 330 0.25 6.72 -7.87
C PRO A 330 0.35 7.80 -8.97
N LEU A 331 1.56 8.10 -9.46
CA LEU A 331 1.81 9.02 -10.59
C LEU A 331 1.89 8.32 -11.95
N GLY A 332 1.57 7.02 -12.00
CA GLY A 332 1.82 6.15 -13.14
C GLY A 332 3.30 5.79 -13.30
N PHE A 333 3.59 4.98 -14.30
CA PHE A 333 4.96 4.69 -14.69
C PHE A 333 5.55 5.82 -15.55
N SER A 334 6.87 6.02 -15.47
CA SER A 334 7.58 7.02 -16.28
C SER A 334 7.55 6.73 -17.78
N GLN A 335 7.37 5.47 -18.16
CA GLN A 335 7.17 5.01 -19.53
C GLN A 335 6.28 3.77 -19.54
N LYS A 336 5.73 3.44 -20.71
CA LYS A 336 4.87 2.25 -20.84
C LYS A 336 5.72 0.98 -20.66
N PRO A 337 5.37 0.07 -19.72
CA PRO A 337 5.97 -1.26 -19.66
C PRO A 337 5.92 -1.94 -21.04
N SER A 338 6.91 -2.77 -21.33
CA SER A 338 7.07 -3.32 -22.69
C SER A 338 7.33 -4.82 -22.71
N ILE A 339 6.83 -5.49 -23.75
CA ILE A 339 7.11 -6.90 -24.04
C ILE A 339 7.99 -6.98 -25.28
N HIS A 340 9.10 -7.69 -25.15
CA HIS A 340 10.12 -7.93 -26.17
C HIS A 340 10.33 -9.42 -26.38
N PHE A 341 11.02 -9.79 -27.47
CA PHE A 341 11.23 -11.19 -27.81
C PHE A 341 12.68 -11.53 -28.12
N TYR A 342 13.14 -12.68 -27.61
CA TYR A 342 14.45 -13.24 -27.92
C TYR A 342 14.34 -14.57 -28.66
N GLN A 343 15.41 -14.90 -29.41
CA GLN A 343 15.52 -16.19 -30.07
C GLN A 343 16.12 -17.20 -29.10
N PRO A 344 15.52 -18.38 -28.90
CA PRO A 344 16.13 -19.45 -28.11
C PRO A 344 17.50 -19.87 -28.68
N GLU A 345 18.43 -20.24 -27.80
CA GLU A 345 19.74 -20.73 -28.21
C GLU A 345 19.67 -22.20 -28.65
N GLN A 346 20.63 -22.66 -29.44
CA GLN A 346 20.66 -24.05 -29.94
C GLN A 346 20.75 -25.10 -28.81
N ARG A 347 21.22 -24.71 -27.62
CA ARG A 347 21.38 -25.59 -26.44
C ARG A 347 20.17 -25.62 -25.52
N GLY A 348 19.12 -24.85 -25.81
CA GLY A 348 17.91 -24.76 -25.02
C GLY A 348 17.30 -23.37 -25.01
N CYS A 349 16.07 -23.26 -24.53
CA CYS A 349 15.42 -21.98 -24.32
C CYS A 349 15.78 -21.43 -22.94
N ARG A 350 16.35 -20.22 -22.88
CA ARG A 350 16.49 -19.47 -21.63
C ARG A 350 15.11 -19.26 -20.99
N LEU A 351 15.07 -19.02 -19.68
CA LEU A 351 13.86 -18.53 -19.02
C LEU A 351 13.52 -17.11 -19.48
N PRO A 352 12.24 -16.69 -19.43
CA PRO A 352 11.87 -15.29 -19.51
C PRO A 352 12.66 -14.47 -18.50
N TYR A 353 13.01 -13.25 -18.86
CA TYR A 353 13.73 -12.36 -17.97
C TYR A 353 13.17 -10.93 -18.09
N ALA A 354 13.43 -10.12 -17.09
CA ALA A 354 12.99 -8.73 -17.06
C ALA A 354 14.19 -7.78 -16.91
N ASN A 355 14.00 -6.55 -17.38
CA ASN A 355 14.84 -5.41 -17.03
C ASN A 355 13.94 -4.37 -16.37
N THR A 356 14.04 -4.25 -15.04
CA THR A 356 13.21 -3.36 -14.24
C THR A 356 13.44 -1.89 -14.53
N CYS A 357 14.67 -1.49 -14.87
CA CYS A 357 14.99 -0.10 -15.23
C CYS A 357 14.23 0.37 -16.47
N MET A 358 14.20 -0.43 -17.55
CA MET A 358 13.41 -0.12 -18.75
C MET A 358 11.97 -0.64 -18.71
N MET A 359 11.60 -1.37 -17.64
CA MET A 359 10.31 -2.04 -17.48
C MET A 359 9.97 -2.96 -18.67
N GLY A 360 10.93 -3.80 -19.05
CA GLY A 360 10.84 -4.67 -20.22
C GLY A 360 10.79 -6.15 -19.84
N LEU A 361 9.75 -6.87 -20.23
CA LEU A 361 9.65 -8.33 -20.19
C LEU A 361 10.18 -8.92 -21.50
N PHE A 362 11.03 -9.93 -21.42
CA PHE A 362 11.58 -10.62 -22.58
C PHE A 362 11.05 -12.05 -22.63
N LEU A 363 10.26 -12.34 -23.66
CA LEU A 363 9.65 -13.65 -23.89
C LEU A 363 10.37 -14.41 -25.03
N PRO A 364 10.45 -15.74 -24.98
CA PRO A 364 11.00 -16.53 -26.08
C PRO A 364 10.04 -16.57 -27.28
N ARG A 365 10.59 -16.51 -28.49
CA ARG A 365 9.82 -16.69 -29.74
C ARG A 365 9.31 -18.11 -29.97
N VAL A 366 9.81 -19.11 -29.24
CA VAL A 366 9.39 -20.50 -29.42
C VAL A 366 9.07 -21.08 -28.05
N VAL A 367 7.78 -21.27 -27.79
CA VAL A 367 7.23 -21.96 -26.63
C VAL A 367 6.22 -22.98 -27.13
N LYS A 368 6.13 -24.14 -26.51
CA LYS A 368 5.22 -25.21 -26.97
C LYS A 368 3.76 -24.90 -26.70
N ASP A 369 3.45 -24.35 -25.53
CA ASP A 369 2.10 -24.09 -25.07
C ASP A 369 2.08 -23.09 -23.89
N GLU A 370 0.88 -22.69 -23.47
CA GLU A 370 0.66 -21.77 -22.34
C GLU A 370 1.14 -22.34 -21.01
N VAL A 371 1.16 -23.68 -20.86
CA VAL A 371 1.56 -24.34 -19.62
C VAL A 371 3.08 -24.31 -19.45
N GLU A 372 3.83 -24.53 -20.54
CA GLU A 372 5.28 -24.35 -20.57
C GLU A 372 5.64 -22.89 -20.29
N LEU A 373 4.98 -21.93 -20.93
CA LEU A 373 5.20 -20.50 -20.66
C LEU A 373 4.94 -20.14 -19.19
N TYR A 374 3.83 -20.61 -18.62
CA TYR A 374 3.49 -20.41 -17.21
C TYR A 374 4.60 -20.95 -16.29
N ARG A 375 5.06 -22.20 -16.51
CA ARG A 375 6.13 -22.80 -15.69
C ARG A 375 7.44 -22.04 -15.82
N MET A 376 7.77 -21.57 -17.02
CA MET A 376 8.98 -20.78 -17.26
C MET A 376 8.93 -19.44 -16.54
N LEU A 377 7.79 -18.73 -16.58
CA LEU A 377 7.57 -17.49 -15.84
C LEU A 377 7.62 -17.71 -14.33
N LEU A 378 6.93 -18.74 -13.84
CA LEU A 378 6.93 -19.09 -12.42
C LEU A 378 8.35 -19.32 -11.92
N ARG A 379 9.14 -20.11 -12.64
CA ARG A 379 10.53 -20.35 -12.29
C ARG A 379 11.37 -19.07 -12.35
N ALA A 380 11.24 -18.28 -13.41
CA ALA A 380 12.00 -17.03 -13.56
C ALA A 380 11.75 -16.06 -12.39
N ILE A 381 10.49 -15.90 -12.00
CA ILE A 381 10.08 -14.99 -10.91
C ILE A 381 10.60 -15.50 -9.57
N ARG A 382 10.43 -16.79 -9.27
CA ARG A 382 10.88 -17.37 -8.01
C ARG A 382 12.40 -17.36 -7.88
N ASP A 383 13.12 -17.77 -8.94
CA ASP A 383 14.59 -17.73 -8.95
C ASP A 383 15.08 -16.27 -8.74
N SER A 384 14.43 -15.27 -9.36
CA SER A 384 14.80 -13.86 -9.20
C SER A 384 14.58 -13.30 -7.79
N ALA A 385 13.62 -13.84 -7.03
CA ALA A 385 13.38 -13.45 -5.64
C ALA A 385 14.51 -13.93 -4.70
N ASP A 386 15.21 -15.00 -5.08
CA ASP A 386 16.32 -15.57 -4.32
C ASP A 386 17.67 -14.89 -4.66
N PHE A 387 17.81 -14.30 -5.85
CA PHE A 387 19.06 -13.69 -6.34
C PHE A 387 19.58 -12.48 -5.54
N GLY A 388 18.84 -12.00 -4.53
CA GLY A 388 19.27 -10.92 -3.63
C GLY A 388 19.23 -11.26 -2.13
N ARG A 389 18.83 -12.48 -1.75
CA ARG A 389 18.75 -12.87 -0.33
C ARG A 389 20.04 -13.47 0.24
N THR A 390 21.02 -13.79 -0.61
CA THR A 390 22.31 -14.40 -0.22
C THR A 390 23.31 -13.41 0.31
#